data_AF-A0A7S0RQ60-F1
#
_entry.id   AF-A0A7S0RQ60-F1
#
_cell.length_a   1.000
_cell.length_b   1.000
_cell.length_c   1.000
_cell.angle_alpha   90.00
_cell.angle_beta   90.00
_cell.angle_gamma   90.00
#
_symmetry.space_group_name_H-M   'P 1'
#
loop_
_entity.id
_entity.type
_entity.pdbx_description
1 polymer ?
#
loop_
_entity_poly.entity_id
_entity_poly.type
_entity_poly.pdbx_seq_one_letter_code
_entity_poly.pdbx_strand_id
1 'polypeptide(L)'
;MNRKTWVSMIMGVTLLYWLAVFVKVYRTAGEVAPSDDASSTRAALSLSNSFQLTKGNYYPGELWLDTEGIPINAHGGGILYHEKDETFYWYGEHKAGETRVVDPRYPARLEVMGVSCYSSKDLLNWKPEGIVLKPAKQPKHDLHASKVVERPKVLYNKLTDTFVMWMHVDTADYKYARTGVAVSARPTGPFEYAGSFRPHGQESRDMTVFEDPKHEGVAWLVYSSEDNMVTHIGRLSEDYRSTSGPWVRTLLNLSREAPAVFYHNEM
;
A
#
# COMPACT_ATOMS: atom_id res chain seq x y z
N MET A 1 23.34 -18.47 29.82
CA MET A 1 23.25 -17.02 29.52
C MET A 1 23.94 -16.77 28.20
N ASN A 2 23.21 -16.71 27.08
CA ASN A 2 23.75 -16.28 25.79
C ASN A 2 22.73 -15.33 25.17
N ARG A 3 23.05 -14.02 25.18
CA ARG A 3 22.27 -12.99 24.50
C ARG A 3 22.54 -13.11 23.00
N LYS A 4 21.53 -13.44 22.20
CA LYS A 4 21.58 -13.35 20.75
C LYS A 4 21.04 -11.98 20.34
N THR A 5 21.89 -11.23 19.64
CA THR A 5 21.62 -9.95 19.01
C THR A 5 20.74 -10.16 17.78
N TRP A 6 19.71 -9.31 17.63
CA TRP A 6 18.81 -9.29 16.48
C TRP A 6 19.32 -8.28 15.46
N VAL A 7 19.47 -8.71 14.20
CA VAL A 7 19.65 -7.81 13.05
C VAL A 7 18.28 -7.60 12.43
N SER A 8 17.74 -6.40 12.59
CA SER A 8 16.51 -5.96 11.93
C SER A 8 16.89 -5.35 10.59
N MET A 9 16.37 -5.88 9.48
CA MET A 9 16.44 -5.21 8.19
C MET A 9 15.37 -4.12 8.18
N ILE A 10 15.72 -2.98 8.75
CA ILE A 10 14.97 -1.73 8.69
C ILE A 10 15.41 -1.04 7.40
N MET A 11 14.53 -0.96 6.38
CA MET A 11 14.64 0.16 5.44
C MET A 11 14.16 1.39 6.21
N GLY A 12 15.13 2.10 6.77
CA GLY A 12 14.91 3.16 7.73
C GLY A 12 14.26 4.37 7.11
N VAL A 13 13.23 4.86 7.78
CA VAL A 13 13.12 6.28 8.09
C VAL A 13 12.61 6.38 9.52
N THR A 14 13.53 6.55 10.46
CA THR A 14 13.21 7.07 11.80
C THR A 14 12.96 8.57 11.65
N LEU A 15 11.84 9.06 12.19
CA LEU A 15 11.49 10.49 12.27
C LEU A 15 12.65 11.32 12.88
N LEU A 16 12.91 12.53 12.34
CA LEU A 16 12.93 13.82 13.06
C LEU A 16 13.50 14.97 12.20
N TYR A 17 12.74 16.06 12.13
CA TYR A 17 13.07 17.45 11.75
C TYR A 17 13.57 17.82 10.33
N TRP A 18 12.72 18.65 9.68
CA TRP A 18 13.04 19.80 8.83
C TRP A 18 14.23 19.70 7.86
N LEU A 19 13.92 19.66 6.56
CA LEU A 19 14.35 20.74 5.66
C LEU A 19 13.45 20.79 4.43
N ALA A 20 12.89 21.96 4.17
CA ALA A 20 12.24 22.29 2.92
C ALA A 20 13.23 22.12 1.76
N VAL A 21 12.82 21.40 0.71
CA VAL A 21 13.52 21.43 -0.58
C VAL A 21 12.53 21.80 -1.67
N PHE A 22 12.87 22.93 -2.27
CA PHE A 22 12.25 23.63 -3.38
C PHE A 22 11.68 22.72 -4.49
N VAL A 23 10.40 22.92 -4.79
CA VAL A 23 9.80 22.53 -6.07
C VAL A 23 10.36 23.46 -7.14
N LYS A 24 11.21 22.93 -8.02
CA LYS A 24 11.61 23.63 -9.24
C LYS A 24 10.55 23.40 -10.30
N VAL A 25 9.62 24.35 -10.38
CA VAL A 25 8.70 24.53 -11.51
C VAL A 25 9.52 24.86 -12.75
N TYR A 26 9.52 24.00 -13.76
CA TYR A 26 9.97 24.39 -15.09
C TYR A 26 8.80 25.04 -15.83
N ARG A 27 8.88 26.37 -15.94
CA ARG A 27 8.09 27.20 -16.84
C ARG A 27 8.83 27.33 -18.17
N THR A 28 8.04 27.30 -19.25
CA THR A 28 8.26 27.89 -20.58
C THR A 28 9.45 27.38 -21.40
N ALA A 29 9.17 26.48 -22.34
CA ALA A 29 9.91 26.41 -23.60
C ALA A 29 9.60 27.67 -24.42
N GLY A 30 10.67 28.32 -24.87
CA GLY A 30 10.63 29.57 -25.62
C GLY A 30 10.13 29.40 -27.06
N GLU A 31 9.71 30.54 -27.59
CA GLU A 31 9.31 30.78 -28.97
C GLU A 31 10.38 30.37 -29.98
N VAL A 32 9.95 29.71 -31.06
CA VAL A 32 10.65 29.72 -32.34
C VAL A 32 9.62 30.10 -33.41
N ALA A 33 9.94 31.17 -34.16
CA ALA A 33 9.12 31.75 -35.22
C ALA A 33 8.93 30.78 -36.42
N PRO A 34 7.90 30.98 -37.25
CA PRO A 34 7.60 30.07 -38.36
C PRO A 34 8.49 30.37 -39.58
N SER A 35 8.91 29.33 -40.29
CA SER A 35 9.40 29.44 -41.66
C SER A 35 8.68 28.41 -42.53
N ASP A 36 8.11 28.92 -43.61
CA ASP A 36 7.33 28.19 -44.60
C ASP A 36 8.16 27.23 -45.46
N ASP A 37 7.42 26.28 -46.05
CA ASP A 37 7.68 25.52 -47.27
C ASP A 37 8.27 24.09 -47.13
N ALA A 38 7.44 23.10 -47.47
CA ALA A 38 7.66 22.18 -48.60
C ALA A 38 6.89 20.87 -48.41
N SER A 39 5.97 20.62 -49.32
CA SER A 39 5.37 19.34 -49.61
C SER A 39 6.41 18.23 -49.85
N SER A 40 6.27 17.07 -49.19
CA SER A 40 6.41 15.75 -49.83
C SER A 40 6.29 14.61 -48.81
N THR A 41 5.64 13.53 -49.25
CA THR A 41 5.72 12.14 -48.73
C THR A 41 5.14 11.85 -47.34
N ARG A 42 3.86 11.41 -47.34
CA ARG A 42 3.33 10.50 -46.31
C ARG A 42 3.95 9.12 -46.51
N ALA A 43 5.02 8.81 -45.80
CA ALA A 43 5.38 7.43 -45.47
C ALA A 43 4.75 7.12 -44.11
N ALA A 44 3.70 6.29 -44.10
CA ALA A 44 3.15 5.73 -42.88
C ALA A 44 4.17 4.71 -42.33
N LEU A 45 5.02 5.17 -41.41
CA LEU A 45 5.82 4.28 -40.57
C LEU A 45 4.86 3.61 -39.57
N SER A 46 4.45 2.40 -39.91
CA SER A 46 3.94 1.43 -38.94
C SER A 46 5.05 1.10 -37.94
N LEU A 47 5.17 1.90 -36.89
CA LEU A 47 5.93 1.52 -35.70
C LEU A 47 5.10 0.52 -34.93
N SER A 48 5.25 -0.76 -35.28
CA SER A 48 5.04 -1.82 -34.31
C SER A 48 6.11 -1.65 -33.23
N ASN A 49 5.85 -0.84 -32.22
CA ASN A 49 6.61 -0.86 -30.98
C ASN A 49 6.30 -2.20 -30.31
N SER A 50 7.05 -3.24 -30.67
CA SER A 50 7.33 -4.32 -29.74
C SER A 50 8.03 -3.67 -28.55
N PHE A 51 7.27 -3.35 -27.50
CA PHE A 51 7.84 -3.02 -26.20
C PHE A 51 8.65 -4.24 -25.75
N GLN A 52 9.96 -4.20 -26.04
CA GLN A 52 10.90 -5.06 -25.35
C GLN A 52 10.86 -4.61 -23.89
N LEU A 53 10.26 -5.45 -23.03
CA LEU A 53 10.43 -5.38 -21.59
C LEU A 53 11.93 -5.28 -21.33
N THR A 54 12.42 -4.07 -21.02
CA THR A 54 13.80 -3.92 -20.60
C THR A 54 13.91 -4.71 -19.31
N LYS A 55 14.94 -5.56 -19.23
CA LYS A 55 15.36 -6.17 -17.97
C LYS A 55 15.91 -5.02 -17.11
N GLY A 56 15.01 -4.22 -16.54
CA GLY A 56 15.33 -3.05 -15.74
C GLY A 56 15.98 -3.49 -14.44
N ASN A 57 17.03 -2.80 -14.03
CA ASN A 57 17.54 -2.94 -12.68
C ASN A 57 16.66 -2.11 -11.73
N TYR A 58 16.41 -2.62 -10.52
CA TYR A 58 15.80 -1.85 -9.44
C TYR A 58 16.89 -1.08 -8.69
N TYR A 59 16.70 0.24 -8.55
CA TYR A 59 17.60 1.13 -7.82
C TYR A 59 16.86 1.73 -6.61
N PRO A 60 17.07 1.22 -5.39
CA PRO A 60 16.38 1.71 -4.19
C PRO A 60 16.56 3.22 -4.00
N GLY A 61 15.46 3.93 -3.81
CA GLY A 61 15.44 5.38 -3.58
C GLY A 61 15.37 6.23 -4.86
N GLU A 62 15.55 5.63 -6.04
CA GLU A 62 15.34 6.32 -7.32
C GLU A 62 13.89 6.23 -7.79
N LEU A 63 13.54 7.05 -8.80
CA LEU A 63 12.23 7.02 -9.41
C LEU A 63 12.02 5.70 -10.15
N TRP A 64 11.03 4.93 -9.70
CA TRP A 64 10.61 3.70 -10.38
C TRP A 64 9.38 3.98 -11.23
N LEU A 65 9.54 3.87 -12.55
CA LEU A 65 8.47 4.05 -13.51
C LEU A 65 7.77 2.72 -13.80
N ASP A 66 6.46 2.79 -14.00
CA ASP A 66 5.65 1.69 -14.50
C ASP A 66 5.85 1.48 -16.02
N THR A 67 5.17 0.48 -16.59
CA THR A 67 5.26 0.16 -18.02
C THR A 67 4.70 1.25 -18.94
N GLU A 68 4.01 2.26 -18.40
CA GLU A 68 3.51 3.43 -19.13
C GLU A 68 4.45 4.63 -18.98
N GLY A 69 5.56 4.48 -18.27
CA GLY A 69 6.52 5.56 -18.01
C GLY A 69 6.08 6.53 -16.91
N ILE A 70 5.07 6.17 -16.12
CA ILE A 70 4.53 6.99 -15.03
C ILE A 70 5.14 6.52 -13.70
N PRO A 71 5.51 7.42 -12.77
CA PRO A 71 5.99 7.03 -11.44
C PRO A 71 5.01 6.10 -10.71
N ILE A 72 5.51 4.97 -10.22
CA ILE A 72 4.73 4.04 -9.40
C ILE A 72 4.29 4.75 -8.12
N ASN A 73 2.99 4.73 -7.84
CA ASN A 73 2.39 5.36 -6.67
C ASN A 73 1.58 4.34 -5.87
N ALA A 74 2.29 3.54 -5.06
CA ALA A 74 1.75 2.45 -4.24
C ALA A 74 2.48 2.40 -2.87
N HIS A 75 2.24 3.39 -2.02
CA HIS A 75 2.98 3.55 -0.75
C HIS A 75 2.44 2.66 0.37
N GLY A 76 3.31 2.27 1.31
CA GLY A 76 2.93 1.62 2.57
C GLY A 76 2.26 0.25 2.46
N GLY A 77 2.02 -0.25 1.24
CA GLY A 77 1.14 -1.38 1.01
C GLY A 77 1.82 -2.75 1.10
N GLY A 78 1.52 -3.64 0.15
CA GLY A 78 2.00 -5.02 0.17
C GLY A 78 1.91 -5.68 -1.20
N ILE A 79 2.70 -6.75 -1.38
CA ILE A 79 2.74 -7.54 -2.61
C ILE A 79 2.12 -8.90 -2.34
N LEU A 80 1.13 -9.28 -3.14
CA LEU A 80 0.52 -10.61 -3.17
C LEU A 80 1.04 -11.34 -4.41
N TYR A 81 1.58 -12.55 -4.26
CA TYR A 81 1.70 -13.47 -5.37
C TYR A 81 0.45 -14.34 -5.44
N HIS A 82 -0.25 -14.33 -6.57
CA HIS A 82 -1.42 -15.17 -6.79
C HIS A 82 -1.04 -16.32 -7.73
N GLU A 83 -0.99 -17.54 -7.18
CA GLU A 83 -0.51 -18.74 -7.89
C GLU A 83 -1.32 -19.05 -9.15
N LYS A 84 -2.66 -18.92 -9.12
CA LYS A 84 -3.52 -19.22 -10.28
C LYS A 84 -3.21 -18.32 -11.48
N ASP A 85 -2.83 -17.07 -11.22
CA ASP A 85 -2.52 -16.10 -12.26
C ASP A 85 -1.02 -16.06 -12.59
N GLU A 86 -0.19 -16.76 -11.80
CA GLU A 86 1.27 -16.66 -11.80
C GLU A 86 1.75 -15.19 -11.80
N THR A 87 1.11 -14.33 -10.99
CA THR A 87 1.29 -12.86 -11.06
C THR A 87 1.46 -12.26 -9.67
N PHE A 88 2.36 -11.29 -9.58
CA PHE A 88 2.52 -10.42 -8.42
C PHE A 88 1.60 -9.21 -8.54
N TYR A 89 0.90 -8.86 -7.46
CA TYR A 89 0.06 -7.69 -7.36
C TYR A 89 0.56 -6.81 -6.22
N TRP A 90 0.97 -5.59 -6.54
CA TRP A 90 1.42 -4.59 -5.58
C TRP A 90 0.31 -3.59 -5.32
N TYR A 91 -0.21 -3.62 -4.09
CA TYR A 91 -1.20 -2.68 -3.61
C TYR A 91 -0.53 -1.59 -2.78
N GLY A 92 -1.04 -0.37 -2.81
CA GLY A 92 -0.55 0.69 -1.94
C GLY A 92 -1.44 1.92 -1.91
N GLU A 93 -1.18 2.80 -0.96
CA GLU A 93 -1.80 4.11 -0.88
C GLU A 93 -1.46 4.91 -2.14
N HIS A 94 -2.49 5.37 -2.86
CA HIS A 94 -2.29 6.30 -3.95
C HIS A 94 -2.17 7.72 -3.40
N LYS A 95 -0.94 8.21 -3.27
CA LYS A 95 -0.61 9.54 -2.76
C LYS A 95 -0.47 10.53 -3.90
N ALA A 96 -1.60 10.92 -4.49
CA ALA A 96 -1.67 12.04 -5.41
C ALA A 96 -2.18 13.28 -4.67
N GLY A 97 -1.47 14.40 -4.78
CA GLY A 97 -1.89 15.68 -4.19
C GLY A 97 -0.83 16.30 -3.28
N GLU A 98 -1.22 17.39 -2.62
CA GLU A 98 -0.35 18.14 -1.72
C GLU A 98 -0.41 17.58 -0.30
N THR A 99 0.76 17.37 0.29
CA THR A 99 0.89 17.08 1.73
C THR A 99 0.43 18.29 2.53
N ARG A 100 -0.52 18.09 3.45
CA ARG A 100 -1.07 19.14 4.31
C ARG A 100 -0.87 18.83 5.79
N VAL A 101 -0.51 19.85 6.55
CA VAL A 101 -0.55 19.82 8.03
C VAL A 101 -1.84 20.51 8.44
N VAL A 102 -2.83 19.73 8.87
CA VAL A 102 -4.13 20.29 9.31
C VAL A 102 -4.10 20.68 10.78
N ASP A 103 -3.35 19.93 11.60
CA ASP A 103 -3.11 20.23 13.01
C ASP A 103 -1.66 19.80 13.33
N PRO A 104 -0.82 20.70 13.84
CA PRO A 104 0.61 20.43 14.06
C PRO A 104 0.88 19.37 15.13
N ARG A 105 -0.13 18.93 15.89
CA ARG A 105 -0.01 17.82 16.85
C ARG A 105 -0.01 16.45 16.17
N TYR A 106 -0.45 16.36 14.92
CA TYR A 106 -0.56 15.11 14.17
C TYR A 106 0.30 15.14 12.90
N PRO A 107 0.63 13.96 12.34
CA PRO A 107 1.42 13.88 11.11
C PRO A 107 0.80 14.65 9.94
N ALA A 108 1.65 15.15 9.06
CA ALA A 108 1.21 15.67 7.78
C ALA A 108 0.57 14.54 6.96
N ARG A 109 -0.52 14.84 6.26
CA ARG A 109 -1.27 13.82 5.50
C ARG A 109 -1.65 14.31 4.11
N LEU A 110 -1.96 13.35 3.25
CA LEU A 110 -2.63 13.59 1.98
C LEU A 110 -4.10 13.20 2.11
N GLU A 111 -4.91 13.72 1.19
CA GLU A 111 -6.28 13.26 1.05
C GLU A 111 -6.32 11.79 0.60
N VAL A 112 -7.32 11.04 1.06
CA VAL A 112 -7.54 9.66 0.61
C VAL A 112 -7.95 9.70 -0.87
N MET A 113 -7.05 9.26 -1.75
CA MET A 113 -7.32 9.12 -3.20
C MET A 113 -7.57 7.67 -3.63
N GLY A 114 -7.57 6.75 -2.67
CA GLY A 114 -7.83 5.34 -2.87
C GLY A 114 -6.57 4.47 -2.78
N VAL A 115 -6.74 3.19 -3.08
CA VAL A 115 -5.67 2.20 -3.13
C VAL A 115 -5.38 1.86 -4.58
N SER A 116 -4.14 2.04 -5.01
CA SER A 116 -3.67 1.64 -6.33
C SER A 116 -3.28 0.15 -6.34
N CYS A 117 -3.28 -0.44 -7.53
CA CYS A 117 -2.71 -1.76 -7.79
C CYS A 117 -1.81 -1.71 -9.03
N TYR A 118 -0.71 -2.44 -8.96
CA TYR A 118 0.15 -2.75 -10.10
C TYR A 118 0.30 -4.28 -10.21
N SER A 119 0.48 -4.80 -11.42
CA SER A 119 0.76 -6.22 -11.65
C SER A 119 2.13 -6.43 -12.28
N SER A 120 2.79 -7.53 -11.96
CA SER A 120 4.10 -7.87 -12.51
C SER A 120 4.30 -9.38 -12.59
N LYS A 121 5.09 -9.81 -13.58
CA LYS A 121 5.57 -11.21 -13.71
C LYS A 121 6.97 -11.41 -13.13
N ASP A 122 7.72 -10.34 -12.89
CA ASP A 122 9.16 -10.39 -12.58
C ASP A 122 9.58 -9.51 -11.40
N LEU A 123 8.63 -8.82 -10.74
CA LEU A 123 8.84 -7.84 -9.66
C LEU A 123 9.63 -6.59 -10.08
N LEU A 124 9.91 -6.42 -11.38
CA LEU A 124 10.72 -5.34 -11.94
C LEU A 124 9.87 -4.42 -12.82
N ASN A 125 9.10 -5.02 -13.71
CA ASN A 125 8.23 -4.32 -14.66
C ASN A 125 6.80 -4.36 -14.14
N TRP A 126 6.30 -3.20 -13.71
CA TRP A 126 4.98 -3.07 -13.09
C TRP A 126 3.99 -2.44 -14.07
N LYS A 127 2.94 -3.19 -14.43
CA LYS A 127 1.81 -2.69 -15.20
C LYS A 127 0.82 -2.00 -14.26
N PRO A 128 0.38 -0.76 -14.54
CA PRO A 128 -0.67 -0.12 -13.75
C PRO A 128 -2.01 -0.84 -13.96
N GLU A 129 -2.68 -1.20 -12.86
CA GLU A 129 -4.05 -1.75 -12.87
C GLU A 129 -5.10 -0.71 -12.39
N GLY A 130 -4.63 0.46 -11.94
CA GLY A 130 -5.44 1.60 -11.53
C GLY A 130 -5.84 1.60 -10.05
N ILE A 131 -6.85 2.43 -9.71
CA ILE A 131 -7.37 2.55 -8.34
C ILE A 131 -8.39 1.44 -8.09
N VAL A 132 -8.01 0.46 -7.27
CA VAL A 132 -8.80 -0.74 -6.99
C VAL A 132 -9.74 -0.59 -5.80
N LEU A 133 -9.44 0.30 -4.85
CA LEU A 133 -10.39 0.76 -3.83
C LEU A 133 -10.55 2.27 -3.95
N LYS A 134 -11.76 2.72 -4.34
CA LYS A 134 -12.03 4.13 -4.62
C LYS A 134 -12.35 4.92 -3.35
N PRO A 135 -12.02 6.22 -3.31
CA PRO A 135 -12.44 7.09 -2.22
C PRO A 135 -13.95 7.31 -2.25
N ALA A 136 -14.53 7.54 -1.08
CA ALA A 136 -15.95 7.82 -0.93
C ALA A 136 -16.24 9.33 -1.00
N LYS A 137 -17.43 9.69 -1.51
CA LYS A 137 -17.87 11.09 -1.60
C LYS A 137 -18.52 11.62 -0.33
N GLN A 138 -19.04 10.73 0.52
CA GLN A 138 -19.81 11.12 1.70
C GLN A 138 -18.85 11.46 2.86
N PRO A 139 -18.91 12.65 3.48
CA PRO A 139 -17.95 13.09 4.50
C PRO A 139 -17.82 12.18 5.73
N LYS A 140 -18.90 11.47 6.06
CA LYS A 140 -18.94 10.53 7.20
C LYS A 140 -18.35 9.15 6.87
N HIS A 141 -18.14 8.85 5.59
CA HIS A 141 -17.62 7.55 5.17
C HIS A 141 -16.12 7.46 5.49
N ASP A 142 -15.68 6.28 5.92
CA ASP A 142 -14.30 5.99 6.29
C ASP A 142 -13.28 6.20 5.17
N LEU A 143 -13.69 6.13 3.90
CA LEU A 143 -12.85 6.29 2.73
C LEU A 143 -12.97 7.70 2.13
N HIS A 144 -13.58 8.64 2.84
CA HIS A 144 -13.68 10.02 2.38
C HIS A 144 -12.30 10.69 2.33
N ALA A 145 -12.10 11.58 1.36
CA ALA A 145 -10.83 12.29 1.14
C ALA A 145 -10.22 12.92 2.40
N SER A 146 -11.04 13.37 3.34
CA SER A 146 -10.59 13.99 4.60
C SER A 146 -10.17 13.00 5.71
N LYS A 147 -10.28 11.69 5.48
CA LYS A 147 -9.96 10.62 6.44
C LYS A 147 -8.52 10.14 6.26
N VAL A 148 -8.18 9.04 6.91
CA VAL A 148 -6.88 8.36 6.77
C VAL A 148 -7.16 6.91 6.36
N VAL A 149 -6.49 6.47 5.30
CA VAL A 149 -6.51 5.08 4.83
C VAL A 149 -5.07 4.70 4.50
N GLU A 150 -4.49 3.81 5.28
CA GLU A 150 -3.06 3.53 5.25
C GLU A 150 -2.75 2.03 5.20
N ARG A 151 -1.57 1.72 4.67
CA ARG A 151 -0.95 0.40 4.69
C ARG A 151 -1.78 -0.77 4.15
N PRO A 152 -2.50 -0.66 3.02
CA PRO A 152 -3.33 -1.74 2.52
C PRO A 152 -2.52 -3.03 2.33
N LYS A 153 -3.08 -4.16 2.77
CA LYS A 153 -2.55 -5.52 2.56
C LYS A 153 -3.68 -6.38 2.01
N VAL A 154 -3.37 -7.29 1.10
CA VAL A 154 -4.38 -8.18 0.49
C VAL A 154 -3.96 -9.62 0.70
N LEU A 155 -4.90 -10.44 1.18
CA LEU A 155 -4.81 -11.90 1.19
C LEU A 155 -5.79 -12.48 0.18
N TYR A 156 -5.43 -13.61 -0.41
CA TYR A 156 -6.38 -14.42 -1.17
C TYR A 156 -6.98 -15.48 -0.25
N ASN A 157 -8.29 -15.52 -0.13
CA ASN A 157 -9.00 -16.50 0.68
C ASN A 157 -9.50 -17.63 -0.22
N LYS A 158 -8.85 -18.80 -0.15
CA LYS A 158 -9.18 -19.98 -0.97
C LYS A 158 -10.60 -20.50 -0.73
N LEU A 159 -11.10 -20.41 0.52
CA LEU A 159 -12.42 -20.92 0.91
C LEU A 159 -13.56 -20.17 0.21
N THR A 160 -13.42 -18.85 0.08
CA THR A 160 -14.45 -17.97 -0.51
C THR A 160 -14.14 -17.59 -1.95
N ASP A 161 -12.95 -17.95 -2.46
CA ASP A 161 -12.41 -17.51 -3.76
C ASP A 161 -12.44 -15.98 -3.91
N THR A 162 -12.06 -15.26 -2.85
CA THR A 162 -12.03 -13.79 -2.85
C THR A 162 -10.71 -13.21 -2.35
N PHE A 163 -10.42 -12.00 -2.80
CA PHE A 163 -9.31 -11.17 -2.32
C PHE A 163 -9.83 -10.28 -1.21
N VAL A 164 -9.20 -10.33 -0.04
CA VAL A 164 -9.60 -9.57 1.14
C VAL A 164 -8.51 -8.57 1.50
N MET A 165 -8.82 -7.29 1.33
CA MET A 165 -7.98 -6.17 1.68
C MET A 165 -8.22 -5.75 3.12
N TRP A 166 -7.14 -5.59 3.86
CA TRP A 166 -7.08 -5.03 5.21
C TRP A 166 -6.28 -3.73 5.18
N MET A 167 -6.74 -2.70 5.87
CA MET A 167 -6.05 -1.42 5.95
C MET A 167 -6.29 -0.72 7.28
N HIS A 168 -5.39 0.18 7.65
CA HIS A 168 -5.65 1.12 8.73
C HIS A 168 -6.64 2.18 8.25
N VAL A 169 -7.64 2.47 9.07
CA VAL A 169 -8.66 3.51 8.86
C VAL A 169 -8.68 4.43 10.06
N ASP A 170 -8.59 5.73 9.82
CA ASP A 170 -8.61 6.72 10.88
C ASP A 170 -9.34 8.02 10.55
N THR A 171 -9.58 8.79 11.60
CA THR A 171 -9.89 10.21 11.48
C THR A 171 -8.60 11.03 11.41
N ALA A 172 -8.74 12.28 10.99
CA ALA A 172 -7.66 13.25 10.85
C ALA A 172 -6.73 13.40 12.08
N ASP A 173 -7.22 13.05 13.27
CA ASP A 173 -6.54 13.17 14.56
C ASP A 173 -6.03 11.81 15.10
N TYR A 174 -6.09 10.74 14.30
CA TYR A 174 -5.60 9.40 14.65
C TYR A 174 -6.22 8.78 15.92
N LYS A 175 -7.40 9.24 16.33
CA LYS A 175 -8.14 8.76 17.52
C LYS A 175 -9.17 7.69 17.21
N TYR A 176 -9.56 7.54 15.94
CA TYR A 176 -10.54 6.53 15.54
C TYR A 176 -9.91 5.13 15.65
N ALA A 177 -8.67 4.98 15.17
CA ALA A 177 -7.79 3.82 15.32
C ALA A 177 -8.50 2.49 15.03
N ARG A 178 -8.90 2.30 13.77
CA ARG A 178 -9.65 1.12 13.31
C ARG A 178 -8.94 0.43 12.16
N THR A 179 -9.40 -0.78 11.90
CA THR A 179 -9.03 -1.54 10.73
C THR A 179 -10.22 -1.61 9.78
N GLY A 180 -10.00 -1.27 8.52
CA GLY A 180 -10.94 -1.42 7.42
C GLY A 180 -10.77 -2.76 6.72
N VAL A 181 -11.88 -3.28 6.18
CA VAL A 181 -11.90 -4.48 5.33
C VAL A 181 -12.60 -4.15 4.01
N ALA A 182 -12.05 -4.61 2.90
CA ALA A 182 -12.69 -4.59 1.60
C ALA A 182 -12.50 -5.92 0.87
N VAL A 183 -13.42 -6.29 -0.02
CA VAL A 183 -13.41 -7.60 -0.68
C VAL A 183 -13.56 -7.44 -2.19
N SER A 184 -12.88 -8.28 -2.96
CA SER A 184 -13.09 -8.38 -4.40
C SER A 184 -13.04 -9.83 -4.89
N ALA A 185 -13.75 -10.11 -5.99
CA ALA A 185 -13.61 -11.37 -6.72
C ALA A 185 -12.37 -11.40 -7.63
N ARG A 186 -11.67 -10.27 -7.82
CA ARG A 186 -10.49 -10.16 -8.68
C ARG A 186 -9.35 -9.46 -7.93
N PRO A 187 -8.08 -9.81 -8.20
CA PRO A 187 -6.95 -9.13 -7.56
C PRO A 187 -6.92 -7.64 -7.94
N THR A 188 -7.30 -7.31 -9.17
CA THR A 188 -7.34 -5.93 -9.68
C THR A 188 -8.65 -5.19 -9.36
N GLY A 189 -9.45 -5.72 -8.43
CA GLY A 189 -10.67 -5.06 -7.98
C GLY A 189 -11.81 -5.04 -9.03
N PRO A 190 -12.79 -4.13 -8.87
CA PRO A 190 -12.90 -3.19 -7.75
C PRO A 190 -13.10 -3.92 -6.43
N PHE A 191 -12.54 -3.37 -5.35
CA PHE A 191 -12.81 -3.81 -3.98
C PHE A 191 -14.05 -3.10 -3.44
N GLU A 192 -14.95 -3.87 -2.86
CA GLU A 192 -16.12 -3.40 -2.15
C GLU A 192 -15.80 -3.23 -0.67
N TYR A 193 -15.99 -2.02 -0.15
CA TYR A 193 -15.69 -1.72 1.25
C TYR A 193 -16.76 -2.32 2.17
N ALA A 194 -16.35 -3.18 3.10
CA ALA A 194 -17.22 -3.85 4.05
C ALA A 194 -17.38 -3.08 5.38
N GLY A 195 -16.61 -2.00 5.58
CA GLY A 195 -16.61 -1.20 6.80
C GLY A 195 -15.30 -1.30 7.58
N SER A 196 -15.27 -0.65 8.74
CA SER A 196 -14.15 -0.73 9.69
C SER A 196 -14.61 -1.11 11.08
N PHE A 197 -13.70 -1.66 11.88
CA PHE A 197 -13.91 -1.98 13.28
C PHE A 197 -12.60 -1.92 14.08
N ARG A 198 -12.73 -1.91 15.40
CA ARG A 198 -11.60 -2.09 16.32
C ARG A 198 -11.37 -3.59 16.53
N PRO A 199 -10.30 -4.19 16.00
CA PRO A 199 -10.08 -5.62 16.08
C PRO A 199 -9.98 -6.06 17.55
N HIS A 200 -10.77 -7.07 17.93
CA HIS A 200 -10.92 -7.54 19.31
C HIS A 200 -11.31 -6.43 20.32
N GLY A 201 -11.99 -5.38 19.85
CA GLY A 201 -12.34 -4.20 20.65
C GLY A 201 -11.16 -3.27 20.97
N GLN A 202 -9.98 -3.51 20.41
CA GLN A 202 -8.75 -2.74 20.66
C GLN A 202 -8.47 -1.73 19.57
N GLU A 203 -7.73 -0.68 19.91
CA GLU A 203 -7.22 0.28 18.92
C GLU A 203 -6.33 -0.42 17.89
N SER A 204 -6.42 -0.01 16.63
CA SER A 204 -5.47 -0.42 15.59
C SER A 204 -5.03 0.77 14.78
N ARG A 205 -3.72 0.97 14.68
CA ARG A 205 -3.10 1.90 13.73
C ARG A 205 -2.29 1.10 12.71
N ASP A 206 -0.99 1.33 12.68
CA ASP A 206 -0.04 0.58 11.86
C ASP A 206 -0.28 -0.92 11.95
N MET A 207 -0.52 -1.55 10.80
CA MET A 207 -0.91 -2.96 10.74
C MET A 207 -0.32 -3.68 9.54
N THR A 208 -0.30 -5.02 9.65
CA THR A 208 -0.11 -5.96 8.56
C THR A 208 -0.95 -7.21 8.79
N VAL A 209 -1.15 -7.98 7.73
CA VAL A 209 -1.68 -9.34 7.80
C VAL A 209 -0.58 -10.34 7.47
N PHE A 210 -0.73 -11.57 7.95
CA PHE A 210 0.21 -12.67 7.73
C PHE A 210 -0.57 -13.98 7.60
N GLU A 211 -0.46 -14.66 6.47
CA GLU A 211 -0.96 -16.03 6.30
C GLU A 211 0.12 -17.01 6.78
N ASP A 212 -0.27 -17.95 7.65
CA ASP A 212 0.65 -18.93 8.22
C ASP A 212 0.96 -20.03 7.19
N PRO A 213 2.21 -20.14 6.71
CA PRO A 213 2.55 -21.14 5.70
C PRO A 213 2.50 -22.58 6.22
N LYS A 214 2.39 -22.79 7.55
CA LYS A 214 2.25 -24.12 8.15
C LYS A 214 0.80 -24.55 8.33
N HIS A 215 -0.14 -23.62 8.28
CA HIS A 215 -1.55 -23.89 8.56
C HIS A 215 -2.42 -23.18 7.51
N GLU A 216 -2.76 -23.92 6.45
CA GLU A 216 -3.61 -23.41 5.37
C GLU A 216 -4.92 -22.82 5.91
N GLY A 217 -5.32 -21.65 5.40
CA GLY A 217 -6.52 -20.97 5.86
C GLY A 217 -6.38 -20.27 7.22
N VAL A 218 -5.19 -20.26 7.82
CA VAL A 218 -4.91 -19.52 9.05
C VAL A 218 -4.15 -18.24 8.71
N ALA A 219 -4.79 -17.12 8.99
CA ALA A 219 -4.18 -15.81 8.86
C ALA A 219 -4.31 -14.99 10.15
N TRP A 220 -3.42 -14.04 10.30
CA TRP A 220 -3.23 -13.21 11.49
C TRP A 220 -3.23 -11.74 11.12
N LEU A 221 -3.83 -10.92 11.98
CA LEU A 221 -3.65 -9.47 12.01
C LEU A 221 -2.57 -9.13 13.05
N VAL A 222 -1.60 -8.31 12.66
CA VAL A 222 -0.55 -7.78 13.54
C VAL A 222 -0.61 -6.27 13.51
N TYR A 223 -0.79 -5.62 14.66
CA TYR A 223 -1.11 -4.20 14.69
C TYR A 223 -0.60 -3.48 15.94
N SER A 224 -0.26 -2.20 15.80
CA SER A 224 0.07 -1.30 16.90
C SER A 224 -1.21 -0.84 17.60
N SER A 225 -1.21 -0.94 18.94
CA SER A 225 -2.35 -0.68 19.81
C SER A 225 -1.91 0.03 21.09
N GLU A 226 -2.89 0.39 21.94
CA GLU A 226 -2.68 1.07 23.23
C GLU A 226 -1.81 2.32 23.06
N ASP A 227 -2.30 3.30 22.29
CA ASP A 227 -1.54 4.51 21.93
C ASP A 227 -0.15 4.20 21.31
N ASN A 228 -0.14 3.18 20.45
CA ASN A 228 1.03 2.62 19.77
C ASN A 228 2.09 2.02 20.68
N MET A 229 1.85 1.86 21.99
CA MET A 229 2.84 1.33 22.92
C MET A 229 2.99 -0.19 22.84
N VAL A 230 1.97 -0.92 22.36
CA VAL A 230 1.91 -2.38 22.41
C VAL A 230 1.59 -2.95 21.03
N THR A 231 2.23 -4.06 20.66
CA THR A 231 1.87 -4.81 19.45
C THR A 231 0.87 -5.90 19.81
N HIS A 232 -0.25 -5.96 19.10
CA HIS A 232 -1.23 -7.03 19.20
C HIS A 232 -1.11 -7.99 18.03
N ILE A 233 -1.37 -9.27 18.29
CA ILE A 233 -1.47 -10.33 17.28
C ILE A 233 -2.77 -11.08 17.51
N GLY A 234 -3.63 -11.13 16.50
CA GLY A 234 -4.95 -11.76 16.59
C GLY A 234 -5.27 -12.55 15.34
N ARG A 235 -5.97 -13.69 15.50
CA ARG A 235 -6.34 -14.54 14.36
C ARG A 235 -7.47 -13.88 13.56
N LEU A 236 -7.47 -14.04 12.24
CA LEU A 236 -8.60 -13.69 11.38
C LEU A 236 -9.71 -14.75 11.45
N SER A 237 -10.94 -14.41 11.08
CA SER A 237 -12.00 -15.38 10.79
C SER A 237 -11.67 -16.22 9.55
N GLU A 238 -12.35 -17.36 9.36
CA GLU A 238 -12.08 -18.28 8.23
C GLU A 238 -12.28 -17.64 6.85
N ASP A 239 -13.15 -16.64 6.74
CA ASP A 239 -13.38 -15.85 5.53
C ASP A 239 -12.41 -14.67 5.38
N TYR A 240 -11.50 -14.47 6.35
CA TYR A 240 -10.58 -13.35 6.48
C TYR A 240 -11.26 -11.97 6.59
N ARG A 241 -12.55 -11.86 6.92
CA ARG A 241 -13.27 -10.55 6.92
C ARG A 241 -13.44 -9.92 8.30
N SER A 242 -13.06 -10.63 9.35
CA SER A 242 -13.11 -10.15 10.73
C SER A 242 -11.98 -10.76 11.55
N THR A 243 -11.85 -10.37 12.82
CA THR A 243 -10.97 -11.08 13.75
C THR A 243 -11.74 -12.10 14.58
N SER A 244 -11.10 -13.22 14.88
CA SER A 244 -11.71 -14.33 15.61
C SER A 244 -10.75 -14.90 16.66
N GLY A 245 -11.29 -15.64 17.63
CA GLY A 245 -10.49 -16.37 18.61
C GLY A 245 -9.64 -15.49 19.55
N PRO A 246 -8.67 -16.11 20.24
CA PRO A 246 -7.79 -15.40 21.17
C PRO A 246 -6.80 -14.50 20.41
N TRP A 247 -6.43 -13.40 21.06
CA TRP A 247 -5.39 -12.48 20.63
C TRP A 247 -4.40 -12.29 21.77
N VAL A 248 -3.19 -11.83 21.45
CA VAL A 248 -2.11 -11.64 22.42
C VAL A 248 -1.54 -10.24 22.34
N ARG A 249 -1.08 -9.75 23.50
CA ARG A 249 -0.23 -8.56 23.63
C ARG A 249 1.22 -9.01 23.59
N THR A 250 2.04 -8.36 22.78
CA THR A 250 3.47 -8.60 22.67
C THR A 250 4.21 -7.27 22.54
N LEU A 251 5.54 -7.30 22.69
CA LEU A 251 6.40 -6.12 22.56
C LEU A 251 5.91 -4.94 23.43
N LEU A 252 5.54 -5.26 24.68
CA LEU A 252 4.89 -4.33 25.60
C LEU A 252 5.73 -3.07 25.84
N ASN A 253 5.12 -1.90 25.66
CA ASN A 253 5.74 -0.58 25.86
C ASN A 253 7.02 -0.34 25.03
N LEU A 254 7.15 -1.00 23.88
CA LEU A 254 8.31 -0.83 23.00
C LEU A 254 8.05 0.13 21.83
N SER A 255 6.81 0.60 21.68
CA SER A 255 6.38 1.52 20.62
C SER A 255 6.82 1.07 19.22
N ARG A 256 6.59 -0.21 18.90
CA ARG A 256 6.87 -0.74 17.56
C ARG A 256 5.70 -0.44 16.63
N GLU A 257 6.03 0.14 15.49
CA GLU A 257 5.12 0.50 14.40
C GLU A 257 5.59 -0.18 13.10
N ALA A 258 4.84 0.00 12.01
CA ALA A 258 5.12 -0.56 10.69
C ALA A 258 5.44 -2.07 10.69
N PRO A 259 4.62 -2.95 11.31
CA PRO A 259 4.93 -4.37 11.37
C PRO A 259 4.99 -4.98 9.96
N ALA A 260 6.00 -5.81 9.73
CA ALA A 260 6.13 -6.67 8.57
C ALA A 260 6.57 -8.06 9.05
N VAL A 261 5.77 -9.09 8.76
CA VAL A 261 5.96 -10.43 9.29
C VAL A 261 6.17 -11.40 8.15
N PHE A 262 7.17 -12.26 8.29
CA PHE A 262 7.44 -13.37 7.39
C PHE A 262 7.86 -14.59 8.20
N TYR A 263 7.70 -15.76 7.59
CA TYR A 263 8.16 -17.01 8.17
C TYR A 263 9.50 -17.40 7.57
N HIS A 264 10.40 -17.89 8.41
CA HIS A 264 11.65 -18.51 8.02
C HIS A 264 11.87 -19.77 8.86
N ASN A 265 12.18 -20.90 8.23
CA ASN A 265 12.54 -22.11 8.96
C ASN A 265 13.83 -21.83 9.77
N GLU A 266 13.84 -22.18 11.05
CA GLU A 266 15.11 -22.23 11.79
C GLU A 266 15.97 -23.34 11.16
N MET A 267 17.20 -22.99 10.77
CA MET A 267 18.21 -23.94 10.27
C MET A 267 18.74 -24.82 11.39
#